data_AF-A0A7S0UD69-F1
#
_entry.id   AF-A0A7S0UD69-F1
#
_cell.length_a   1.000
_cell.length_b   1.000
_cell.length_c   1.000
_cell.angle_alpha   90.00
_cell.angle_beta   90.00
_cell.angle_gamma   90.00
#
_symmetry.space_group_name_H-M   'P 1'
#
loop_
_entity.id
_entity.type
_entity.pdbx_description
1 polymer ?
#
loop_
_entity_poly.entity_id
_entity_poly.type
_entity_poly.pdbx_seq_one_letter_code
_entity_poly.pdbx_strand_id
1 'polypeptide(L)'
;VDLEVLEMGVEAEERLRDCRETEGLTAWHDLRDSLRASALISYAEKHGCTRLVLGDTATMIAARVISDLAKNRNLHLGRYSMQQKGVEGSEGLTIVRPLFDTLADEVALFLRNRRLPPAHLPLPHW
;
A
#
# COMPACT_ATOMS: atom_id res chain seq x y z
N VAL A 1 -0.01 -4.92 18.60
CA VAL A 1 -0.73 -4.41 17.41
C VAL A 1 -2.11 -4.08 17.90
N ASP A 2 -2.40 -2.79 18.06
CA ASP A 2 -3.59 -2.32 18.75
C ASP A 2 -4.87 -2.80 18.04
N LEU A 3 -5.80 -3.37 18.81
CA LEU A 3 -7.08 -3.87 18.31
C LEU A 3 -7.86 -2.80 17.54
N GLU A 4 -7.72 -1.53 17.93
CA GLU A 4 -8.34 -0.39 17.26
C GLU A 4 -7.87 -0.21 15.80
N VAL A 5 -6.60 -0.51 15.51
CA VAL A 5 -6.05 -0.42 14.15
C VAL A 5 -6.59 -1.55 13.26
N LEU A 6 -6.84 -2.72 13.86
CA LEU A 6 -7.46 -3.86 13.18
C LEU A 6 -8.95 -3.61 12.90
N GLU A 7 -9.70 -3.08 13.88
CA GLU A 7 -11.13 -2.74 13.70
C GLU A 7 -11.35 -1.65 12.64
N MET A 8 -10.52 -0.61 12.64
CA MET A 8 -10.56 0.42 11.58
C MET A 8 -10.26 -0.13 10.18
N GLY A 9 -9.36 -1.13 10.10
CA GLY A 9 -9.04 -1.80 8.84
C GLY A 9 -10.24 -2.55 8.25
N VAL A 10 -11.01 -3.23 9.11
CA VAL A 10 -12.20 -4.00 8.73
C VAL A 10 -13.35 -3.09 8.28
N GLU A 11 -13.62 -2.00 9.02
CA GLU A 11 -14.68 -1.05 8.66
C GLU A 11 -14.38 -0.30 7.35
N ALA A 12 -13.11 0.03 7.10
CA ALA A 12 -12.68 0.64 5.83
C ALA A 12 -12.79 -0.34 4.65
N GLU A 13 -12.52 -1.62 4.88
CA GLU A 13 -12.64 -2.67 3.85
C GLU A 13 -14.11 -2.95 3.48
N GLU A 14 -15.03 -2.91 4.44
CA GLU A 14 -16.47 -2.97 4.18
C GLU A 14 -16.97 -1.78 3.37
N ARG A 15 -16.57 -0.54 3.74
CA ARG A 15 -16.95 0.66 2.96
C ARG A 15 -16.39 0.66 1.55
N LEU A 16 -15.20 0.09 1.36
CA LEU A 16 -14.64 -0.15 0.02
C LEU A 16 -15.47 -1.21 -0.71
N ARG A 17 -15.94 -2.27 -0.06
CA ARG A 17 -16.74 -3.31 -0.73
C ARG A 17 -18.00 -2.75 -1.39
N ASP A 18 -18.65 -1.76 -0.78
CA ASP A 18 -19.86 -1.12 -1.31
C ASP A 18 -19.60 -0.28 -2.57
N CYS A 19 -18.41 0.29 -2.74
CA CYS A 19 -18.10 1.06 -3.96
C CYS A 19 -17.75 0.16 -5.18
N ARG A 20 -17.65 -1.16 -4.99
CA ARG A 20 -17.28 -2.16 -6.02
C ARG A 20 -18.31 -2.33 -7.14
N GLU A 21 -19.52 -1.80 -6.95
CA GLU A 21 -20.59 -1.80 -7.97
C GLU A 21 -20.35 -0.78 -9.10
N THR A 22 -19.28 0.01 -9.04
CA THR A 22 -18.93 0.98 -10.09
C THR A 22 -18.09 0.34 -11.21
N GLU A 23 -18.45 0.64 -12.46
CA GLU A 23 -17.95 -0.01 -13.68
C GLU A 23 -16.43 0.05 -13.85
N GLY A 24 -15.82 -1.11 -14.09
CA GLY A 24 -14.42 -1.28 -14.51
C GLY A 24 -13.48 -1.78 -13.42
N LEU A 25 -13.09 -3.07 -13.51
CA LEU A 25 -12.16 -3.73 -12.57
C LEU A 25 -10.85 -2.96 -12.34
N THR A 26 -10.35 -2.28 -13.37
CA THR A 26 -9.14 -1.46 -13.34
C THR A 26 -9.34 -0.12 -12.62
N ALA A 27 -10.51 0.49 -12.77
CA ALA A 27 -10.86 1.73 -12.07
C ALA A 27 -11.08 1.46 -10.58
N TRP A 28 -11.68 0.31 -10.25
CA TRP A 28 -11.87 -0.14 -8.88
C TRP A 28 -10.55 -0.31 -8.12
N HIS A 29 -9.58 -1.01 -8.71
CA HIS A 29 -8.26 -1.21 -8.09
C HIS A 29 -7.52 0.10 -7.86
N ASP A 30 -7.57 1.01 -8.84
CA ASP A 30 -6.94 2.33 -8.75
C ASP A 30 -7.60 3.21 -7.67
N LEU A 31 -8.93 3.17 -7.57
CA LEU A 31 -9.69 3.89 -6.56
C LEU A 31 -9.38 3.36 -5.16
N ARG A 32 -9.41 2.04 -4.98
CA ARG A 32 -9.08 1.39 -3.70
C ARG A 32 -7.68 1.77 -3.22
N ASP A 33 -6.68 1.71 -4.11
CA ASP A 33 -5.30 2.04 -3.75
C ASP A 33 -5.15 3.54 -3.39
N SER A 34 -5.87 4.41 -4.09
CA SER A 34 -5.88 5.86 -3.80
C SER A 34 -6.56 6.18 -2.47
N LEU A 35 -7.72 5.57 -2.21
CA LEU A 35 -8.45 5.72 -0.94
C LEU A 35 -7.64 5.17 0.23
N ARG A 36 -7.01 4.00 0.07
CA ARG A 36 -6.15 3.41 1.09
C ARG A 36 -4.97 4.34 1.43
N ALA A 37 -4.29 4.88 0.42
CA ALA A 37 -3.18 5.81 0.63
C ALA A 37 -3.64 7.06 1.38
N SER A 38 -4.75 7.67 0.95
CA SER A 38 -5.34 8.84 1.59
C SER A 38 -5.73 8.56 3.05
N ALA A 39 -6.42 7.45 3.31
CA ALA A 39 -6.83 7.07 4.67
C ALA A 39 -5.64 6.84 5.61
N LEU A 40 -4.58 6.18 5.13
CA LEU A 40 -3.38 5.95 5.93
C LEU A 40 -2.63 7.24 6.26
N ILE A 41 -2.54 8.17 5.30
CA ILE A 41 -1.91 9.48 5.52
C ILE A 41 -2.73 10.27 6.54
N SER A 42 -4.04 10.42 6.33
CA SER A 42 -4.92 11.14 7.24
C SER A 42 -4.91 10.55 8.66
N TYR A 43 -4.83 9.23 8.78
CA TYR A 43 -4.69 8.56 10.07
C TYR A 43 -3.35 8.91 10.73
N ALA A 44 -2.25 8.77 9.99
CA ALA A 44 -0.91 9.09 10.50
C ALA A 44 -0.84 10.57 10.96
N GLU A 45 -1.39 11.50 10.20
CA GLU A 45 -1.44 12.92 10.55
C GLU A 45 -2.28 13.17 11.80
N LYS A 46 -3.50 12.61 11.86
CA LYS A 46 -4.40 12.76 13.00
C LYS A 46 -3.77 12.27 14.31
N HIS A 47 -2.92 11.26 14.25
CA HIS A 47 -2.25 10.68 15.40
C HIS A 47 -0.83 11.23 15.63
N GLY A 48 -0.42 12.27 14.89
CA GLY A 48 0.89 12.91 15.06
C GLY A 48 2.07 11.99 14.71
N CYS A 49 1.85 11.01 13.84
CA CYS A 49 2.90 10.12 13.37
C CYS A 49 3.87 10.86 12.45
N THR A 50 5.17 10.68 12.66
CA THR A 50 6.22 11.22 11.78
C THR A 50 6.60 10.25 10.66
N ARG A 51 6.19 8.98 10.76
CA ARG A 51 6.53 7.93 9.80
C ARG A 51 5.37 7.00 9.54
N LEU A 52 5.12 6.74 8.26
CA LEU A 52 4.21 5.70 7.79
C LEU A 52 5.03 4.58 7.14
N VAL A 53 5.04 3.39 7.75
CA VAL A 53 5.80 2.24 7.24
C VAL A 53 4.89 1.37 6.37
N LEU A 54 5.26 1.20 5.10
CA LEU A 54 4.53 0.36 4.15
C LEU A 54 5.35 -0.91 3.83
N GLY A 55 4.67 -2.05 3.85
CA GLY A 55 5.26 -3.36 3.49
C GLY A 55 5.37 -3.60 1.98
N ASP A 56 5.54 -2.55 1.18
CA ASP A 56 5.68 -2.67 -0.27
C ASP A 56 7.00 -3.35 -0.62
N THR A 57 6.93 -4.49 -1.31
CA THR A 57 8.10 -5.23 -1.83
C THR A 57 8.54 -4.68 -3.18
N ALA A 58 9.78 -4.97 -3.59
CA ALA A 58 10.30 -4.65 -4.93
C ALA A 58 9.35 -5.16 -6.03
N THR A 59 8.80 -6.37 -5.86
CA THR A 59 7.86 -6.98 -6.81
C THR A 59 6.55 -6.18 -6.91
N MET A 60 5.99 -5.74 -5.79
CA MET A 60 4.77 -4.92 -5.78
C MET A 60 5.00 -3.55 -6.40
N ILE A 61 6.15 -2.94 -6.13
CA ILE A 61 6.53 -1.64 -6.70
C ILE A 61 6.69 -1.76 -8.22
N ALA A 62 7.41 -2.80 -8.68
CA ALA A 62 7.58 -3.06 -10.11
C ALA A 62 6.24 -3.25 -10.83
N ALA A 63 5.32 -4.05 -10.27
CA ALA A 63 3.99 -4.25 -10.83
C ALA A 63 3.21 -2.94 -10.98
N ARG A 64 3.28 -2.05 -9.97
CA ARG A 64 2.63 -0.74 -10.01
C ARG A 64 3.28 0.20 -11.02
N VAL A 65 4.61 0.23 -11.09
CA VAL A 65 5.36 1.04 -12.08
C VAL A 65 5.00 0.61 -13.50
N ILE A 66 4.98 -0.69 -13.79
CA ILE A 66 4.61 -1.23 -15.10
C ILE A 66 3.14 -0.89 -15.43
N SER A 67 2.24 -1.05 -14.46
CA SER A 67 0.82 -0.69 -14.63
C SER A 67 0.64 0.80 -14.93
N ASP A 68 1.33 1.68 -14.21
CA ASP A 68 1.25 3.13 -14.47
C ASP A 68 1.83 3.50 -15.83
N LEU A 69 2.96 2.88 -16.21
CA LEU A 69 3.56 3.08 -17.52
C LEU A 69 2.59 2.64 -18.63
N ALA A 70 1.97 1.47 -18.50
CA ALA A 70 0.98 0.95 -19.45
C ALA A 70 -0.26 1.86 -19.57
N LYS A 71 -0.60 2.60 -18.50
CA LYS A 71 -1.69 3.59 -18.47
C LYS A 71 -1.24 5.00 -18.89
N ASN A 72 -0.01 5.18 -19.37
CA ASN A 72 0.60 6.48 -19.69
C ASN A 72 0.62 7.47 -18.51
N ARG A 73 0.68 6.98 -17.26
CA ARG A 73 0.70 7.78 -16.03
C ARG A 73 2.11 8.14 -15.57
N ASN A 74 2.91 8.67 -16.49
CA ASN A 74 4.35 8.89 -16.27
C ASN A 74 4.68 9.91 -15.16
N LEU A 75 3.79 10.89 -14.95
CA LEU A 75 3.92 11.87 -13.87
C LEU A 75 3.89 11.23 -12.47
N HIS A 76 3.28 10.07 -12.34
CA HIS A 76 3.12 9.39 -11.05
C HIS A 76 4.32 8.50 -10.69
N LEU A 77 5.25 8.24 -11.62
CA LEU A 77 6.36 7.30 -11.39
C LEU A 77 7.30 7.73 -10.25
N GLY A 78 7.45 9.04 -10.04
CA GLY A 78 8.21 9.59 -8.91
C GLY A 78 7.63 9.27 -7.52
N ARG A 79 6.47 8.61 -7.42
CA ARG A 79 5.93 8.10 -6.15
C ARG A 79 6.59 6.81 -5.68
N TYR A 80 7.30 6.13 -6.58
CA TYR A 80 7.94 4.85 -6.35
C TYR A 80 9.46 4.92 -6.30
N SER A 81 10.06 6.09 -6.47
CA SER A 81 11.51 6.22 -6.73
C SER A 81 12.39 6.09 -5.49
N MET A 82 11.83 6.06 -4.27
CA MET A 82 12.62 6.12 -3.04
C MET A 82 12.10 5.23 -1.92
N GLN A 83 13.06 4.66 -1.17
CA GLN A 83 12.84 3.95 0.09
C GLN A 83 12.19 4.83 1.17
N GLN A 84 12.51 6.13 1.15
CA GLN A 84 11.91 7.14 2.02
C GLN A 84 11.41 8.30 1.16
N LYS A 85 10.16 8.71 1.38
CA LYS A 85 9.58 9.85 0.67
C LYS A 85 8.77 10.70 1.63
N GLY A 86 9.08 12.00 1.71
CA GLY A 86 8.24 12.97 2.40
C GLY A 86 6.86 13.06 1.72
N VAL A 87 5.81 13.17 2.52
CA VAL A 87 4.45 13.39 2.00
C VAL A 87 4.27 14.88 1.75
N GLU A 88 4.03 15.27 0.50
CA GLU A 88 3.73 16.66 0.16
C GLU A 88 2.47 17.14 0.89
N GLY A 89 2.53 18.34 1.46
CA GLY A 89 1.42 18.91 2.23
C GLY A 89 1.30 18.39 3.67
N SER A 90 2.13 17.44 4.09
CA SER A 90 2.16 16.92 5.45
C SER A 90 3.36 17.46 6.23
N GLU A 91 3.12 18.01 7.42
CA GLU A 91 4.20 18.49 8.29
C GLU A 91 4.95 17.32 8.93
N GLY A 92 6.02 16.87 8.27
CA GLY A 92 6.98 15.93 8.85
C GLY A 92 6.63 14.45 8.72
N LEU A 93 5.56 14.09 8.01
CA LEU A 93 5.25 12.68 7.72
C LEU A 93 6.13 12.15 6.59
N THR A 94 6.85 11.07 6.87
CA THR A 94 7.68 10.35 5.90
C THR A 94 7.15 8.94 5.66
N ILE A 95 6.91 8.58 4.40
CA ILE A 95 6.63 7.20 4.02
C ILE A 95 7.94 6.43 3.93
N VAL A 96 8.02 5.29 4.61
CA VAL A 96 9.18 4.39 4.61
C VAL A 96 8.78 3.03 4.05
N ARG A 97 9.58 2.47 3.16
CA ARG A 97 9.39 1.13 2.57
C ARG A 97 10.59 0.24 2.87
N PRO A 98 10.61 -0.45 4.03
CA PRO A 98 11.76 -1.28 4.42
C PRO A 98 12.03 -2.44 3.47
N LEU A 99 11.00 -2.89 2.74
CA LEU A 99 11.06 -4.03 1.81
C LEU A 99 11.26 -3.58 0.35
N PHE A 100 11.63 -2.32 0.12
CA PHE A 100 11.79 -1.73 -1.21
C PHE A 100 12.69 -2.55 -2.14
N ASP A 101 13.75 -3.14 -1.60
CA ASP A 101 14.73 -3.97 -2.32
C ASP A 101 14.53 -5.48 -2.10
N THR A 102 13.45 -5.87 -1.43
CA THR A 102 13.14 -7.28 -1.13
C THR A 102 12.06 -7.80 -2.07
N LEU A 103 12.26 -8.99 -2.64
CA LEU A 103 11.27 -9.65 -3.49
C LEU A 103 10.14 -10.26 -2.65
N ALA A 104 8.95 -10.38 -3.24
CA ALA A 104 7.81 -11.01 -2.57
C ALA A 104 8.10 -12.45 -2.14
N ASP A 105 8.84 -13.21 -2.94
CA ASP A 105 9.22 -14.59 -2.64
C ASP A 105 10.19 -14.69 -1.46
N GLU A 106 11.09 -13.71 -1.29
CA GLU A 106 12.00 -13.66 -0.15
C GLU A 106 11.23 -13.39 1.15
N VAL A 107 10.24 -12.49 1.10
CA VAL A 107 9.32 -12.25 2.23
C VAL A 107 8.52 -13.51 2.53
N ALA A 108 7.98 -14.18 1.51
CA ALA A 108 7.22 -15.42 1.69
C ALA A 108 8.08 -16.54 2.31
N LEU A 109 9.32 -16.69 1.83
CA LEU A 109 10.29 -17.64 2.38
C LEU A 109 10.62 -17.31 3.84
N PHE A 110 10.84 -16.02 4.15
CA PHE A 110 11.09 -15.57 5.51
C PHE A 110 9.92 -15.89 6.44
N LEU A 111 8.69 -15.56 6.05
CA LEU A 111 7.48 -15.85 6.84
C LEU A 111 7.33 -17.36 7.09
N ARG A 112 7.52 -18.18 6.04
CA ARG A 112 7.48 -19.64 6.14
C ARG A 112 8.53 -20.17 7.12
N ASN A 113 9.78 -19.71 7.01
CA ASN A 113 10.88 -20.15 7.87
C ASN A 113 10.68 -19.74 9.34
N ARG A 114 10.02 -18.60 9.56
CA ARG A 114 9.69 -18.10 10.90
C ARG A 114 8.37 -18.65 11.44
N ARG A 115 7.65 -19.47 10.68
CA ARG A 115 6.31 -19.98 11.02
C ARG A 115 5.33 -18.86 11.38
N LEU A 116 5.50 -17.70 10.74
CA LEU A 116 4.56 -16.61 10.86
C LEU A 116 3.36 -16.89 9.95
N PRO A 117 2.13 -16.54 10.37
CA PRO A 117 0.98 -16.69 9.50
C PRO A 117 1.26 -15.93 8.19
N PRO A 118 0.85 -16.48 7.03
CA PRO A 118 0.90 -15.70 5.81
C PRO A 118 0.07 -14.45 6.05
N ALA A 119 0.73 -13.28 6.10
CA ALA A 119 0.01 -12.06 5.84
C ALA A 119 -0.68 -12.29 4.49
N HIS A 120 -1.95 -11.91 4.35
CA HIS A 120 -2.59 -11.84 3.03
C HIS A 120 -1.80 -10.81 2.20
N LEU A 121 -0.64 -11.22 1.70
CA LEU A 121 0.04 -10.60 0.59
C LEU A 121 -0.98 -10.73 -0.53
N PRO A 122 -1.46 -9.63 -1.12
CA PRO A 122 -2.31 -9.72 -2.27
C PRO A 122 -1.50 -10.48 -3.31
N LEU A 123 -1.83 -11.77 -3.47
CA LEU A 123 -1.31 -12.56 -4.57
C LEU A 123 -1.76 -11.81 -5.82
N PRO A 124 -0.86 -11.55 -6.78
CA PRO A 124 -1.32 -11.12 -8.09
C PRO A 124 -2.18 -12.25 -8.62
N HIS A 125 -3.50 -12.08 -8.54
CA HIS A 125 -4.47 -12.91 -9.23
C HIS A 125 -4.33 -12.53 -10.71
N TRP A 126 -3.40 -13.18 -11.40
CA TRP A 126 -3.45 -13.32 -12.85
C TRP A 126 -4.32 -14.54 -13.18
#